data_AF-A0A6I1K4U1-F1
#
_entry.id   AF-A0A6I1K4U1-F1
#
_cell.length_a   1.000
_cell.length_b   1.000
_cell.length_c   1.000
_cell.angle_alpha   90.00
_cell.angle_beta   90.00
_cell.angle_gamma   90.00
#
_symmetry.space_group_name_H-M   'P 1'
#
loop_
_entity.id
_entity.type
_entity.pdbx_description
1 polymer ?
#
loop_
_entity_poly.entity_id
_entity_poly.type
_entity_poly.pdbx_seq_one_letter_code
_entity_poly.pdbx_strand_id
1 'polypeptide(L)'
;MGVAACQEAAGETDKAVATYQQVLAQHSTSPEAHQARLALGLLHEQKSQGEQALRLYDEVLRAKPVSVWRMEAEMRREQLLRKDPKLAPGTTAAATTLVAPATNAPAKK
;
A
#
# COMPACT_ATOMS: atom_id res chain seq x y z
N MET A 1 -10.19 21.67 -18.25
CA MET A 1 -8.72 21.62 -18.03
C MET A 1 -8.32 20.64 -16.90
N GLY A 2 -9.08 19.56 -16.61
CA GLY A 2 -8.86 18.76 -15.40
C GLY A 2 -8.55 17.27 -15.59
N VAL A 3 -8.66 16.74 -16.82
CA VAL A 3 -8.47 15.30 -17.09
C VAL A 3 -7.05 14.97 -17.57
N ALA A 4 -6.41 15.85 -18.35
CA ALA A 4 -5.04 15.61 -18.85
C ALA A 4 -4.01 15.51 -17.71
N ALA A 5 -4.06 16.40 -16.72
CA ALA A 5 -3.16 16.38 -15.57
C ALA A 5 -3.29 15.11 -14.72
N CYS A 6 -4.51 14.59 -14.54
CA CYS A 6 -4.73 13.33 -13.82
C CYS A 6 -4.23 12.11 -14.62
N GLN A 7 -4.28 12.18 -15.96
CA GLN A 7 -3.88 11.08 -16.83
C GLN A 7 -2.36 11.00 -16.99
N GLU A 8 -1.68 12.16 -17.07
CA GLU A 8 -0.22 12.25 -17.01
C GLU A 8 0.29 11.77 -15.64
N ALA A 9 -0.29 12.28 -14.55
CA ALA A 9 0.06 11.82 -13.21
C ALA A 9 -0.15 10.30 -13.05
N ALA A 10 -1.25 9.74 -13.55
CA ALA A 10 -1.49 8.30 -13.51
C ALA A 10 -0.47 7.50 -14.35
N GLY A 11 -0.18 7.94 -15.58
CA GLY A 11 0.79 7.27 -16.46
C GLY A 11 2.23 7.34 -15.94
N GLU A 12 2.60 8.43 -15.29
CA GLU A 12 3.89 8.58 -14.63
C GLU A 12 3.96 7.78 -13.32
N THR A 13 2.84 7.67 -12.59
CA THR A 13 2.75 6.86 -11.37
C THR A 13 3.07 5.40 -11.69
N ASP A 14 2.48 4.82 -12.73
CA ASP A 14 2.74 3.42 -13.11
C ASP A 14 4.19 3.19 -13.58
N LYS A 15 4.78 4.14 -14.33
CA LYS A 15 6.21 4.09 -14.69
C LYS A 15 7.13 4.21 -13.48
N ALA A 16 6.79 5.06 -12.53
CA ALA A 16 7.53 5.23 -11.29
C ALA A 16 7.48 3.95 -10.45
N VAL A 17 6.31 3.31 -10.35
CA VAL A 17 6.15 2.01 -9.68
C VAL A 17 7.08 0.96 -10.28
N ALA A 18 7.09 0.83 -11.61
CA ALA A 18 7.96 -0.14 -12.29
C ALA A 18 9.46 0.13 -12.01
N THR A 19 9.86 1.41 -12.06
CA THR A 19 11.24 1.84 -11.76
C THR A 19 11.63 1.48 -10.33
N TYR A 20 10.78 1.78 -9.34
CA TYR A 20 11.03 1.45 -7.95
C TYR A 20 11.06 -0.05 -7.69
N GLN A 21 10.24 -0.84 -8.38
CA GLN A 21 10.29 -2.30 -8.30
C GLN A 21 11.60 -2.86 -8.87
N GLN A 22 12.13 -2.29 -9.95
CA GLN A 22 13.44 -2.68 -10.47
C GLN A 22 14.56 -2.34 -9.48
N VAL A 23 14.51 -1.17 -8.84
CA VAL A 23 15.46 -0.80 -7.77
C VAL A 23 15.35 -1.78 -6.60
N LEU A 24 14.13 -2.16 -6.21
CA LEU A 24 13.92 -3.17 -5.16
C LEU A 24 14.44 -4.55 -5.56
N ALA A 25 14.35 -4.93 -6.84
CA ALA A 25 14.88 -6.20 -7.32
C ALA A 25 16.41 -6.22 -7.36
N GLN A 26 17.06 -5.10 -7.66
CA GLN A 26 18.52 -5.00 -7.75
C GLN A 26 19.19 -4.67 -6.41
N HIS A 27 18.50 -3.91 -5.55
CA HIS A 27 19.02 -3.35 -4.31
C HIS A 27 18.13 -3.69 -3.11
N SER A 28 17.60 -4.92 -3.05
CA SER A 28 16.62 -5.35 -2.05
C SER A 28 17.08 -5.18 -0.59
N THR A 29 18.39 -5.23 -0.37
CA THR A 29 19.02 -5.18 0.95
C THR A 29 19.58 -3.80 1.28
N SER A 30 19.60 -2.88 0.33
CA SER A 30 20.22 -1.57 0.49
C SER A 30 19.24 -0.55 1.10
N PRO A 31 19.73 0.56 1.66
CA PRO A 31 18.89 1.66 2.15
C PRO A 31 17.96 2.22 1.06
N GLU A 32 18.36 2.17 -0.22
CA GLU A 32 17.53 2.61 -1.34
C GLU A 32 16.25 1.79 -1.51
N ALA A 33 16.24 0.51 -1.11
CA ALA A 33 15.01 -0.29 -1.10
C ALA A 33 13.96 0.28 -0.14
N HIS A 34 14.38 0.87 0.99
CA HIS A 34 13.45 1.48 1.94
C HIS A 34 12.81 2.74 1.36
N GLN A 35 13.60 3.54 0.65
CA GLN A 35 13.12 4.69 -0.11
C GLN A 35 12.14 4.28 -1.21
N ALA A 36 12.48 3.25 -1.99
CA ALA A 36 11.63 2.76 -3.07
C ALA A 36 10.27 2.26 -2.55
N ARG A 37 10.25 1.51 -1.44
CA ARG A 37 9.01 1.10 -0.78
C ARG A 37 8.16 2.27 -0.28
N LEU A 38 8.79 3.30 0.29
CA LEU A 38 8.09 4.51 0.72
C LEU A 38 7.46 5.24 -0.47
N ALA A 39 8.22 5.41 -1.56
CA ALA A 39 7.75 6.05 -2.77
C ALA A 39 6.57 5.28 -3.39
N LEU A 40 6.62 3.95 -3.40
CA LEU A 40 5.48 3.11 -3.79
C LEU A 40 4.25 3.40 -2.92
N GLY A 41 4.41 3.50 -1.61
CA GLY A 41 3.31 3.85 -0.68
C GLY A 41 2.63 5.18 -1.04
N LEU A 42 3.41 6.21 -1.34
CA LEU A 42 2.91 7.53 -1.74
C LEU A 42 2.17 7.50 -3.08
N LEU A 43 2.63 6.68 -4.02
CA LEU A 43 1.97 6.51 -5.33
C LEU A 43 0.61 5.81 -5.16
N HIS A 44 0.54 4.80 -4.29
CA HIS A 44 -0.74 4.16 -3.94
C HIS A 44 -1.69 5.11 -3.22
N GLU A 45 -1.17 6.01 -2.37
CA GLU A 45 -1.96 7.06 -1.73
C GLU A 45 -2.61 8.01 -2.77
N GLN A 46 -1.83 8.46 -3.77
CA GLN A 46 -2.35 9.28 -4.89
C GLN A 46 -3.42 8.54 -5.71
N LYS A 47 -3.29 7.21 -5.85
CA LYS A 47 -4.29 6.35 -6.50
C LYS A 47 -5.55 6.11 -5.65
N SER A 48 -5.70 6.77 -4.51
CA SER A 48 -6.77 6.51 -3.52
C SER A 48 -6.79 5.06 -3.00
N GLN A 49 -5.65 4.37 -3.07
CA GLN A 49 -5.45 3.01 -2.58
C GLN A 49 -4.80 3.04 -1.19
N GLY A 50 -5.49 3.67 -0.24
CA GLY A 50 -4.98 3.87 1.11
C GLY A 50 -4.64 2.57 1.85
N GLU A 51 -5.37 1.48 1.61
CA GLU A 51 -5.07 0.17 2.20
C GLU A 51 -3.71 -0.38 1.74
N GLN A 52 -3.40 -0.25 0.44
CA GLN A 52 -2.13 -0.67 -0.14
C GLN A 52 -0.97 0.21 0.39
N ALA A 53 -1.19 1.53 0.44
CA ALA A 53 -0.22 2.48 0.97
C ALA A 53 0.13 2.18 2.43
N LEU A 54 -0.86 1.89 3.27
CA LEU A 54 -0.64 1.51 4.67
C LEU A 54 0.22 0.25 4.80
N ARG A 55 -0.07 -0.79 4.00
CA ARG A 55 0.73 -2.03 4.02
C ARG A 55 2.19 -1.77 3.67
N LEU A 56 2.43 -0.95 2.64
CA LEU A 56 3.79 -0.60 2.22
C LEU A 56 4.53 0.21 3.27
N TYR A 57 3.86 1.19 3.92
CA TYR A 57 4.45 1.90 5.04
C TYR A 57 4.78 0.95 6.20
N ASP A 58 3.86 0.04 6.57
CA ASP A 58 4.10 -0.97 7.60
C ASP A 58 5.31 -1.88 7.27
N GLU A 59 5.52 -2.26 6.00
CA GLU A 59 6.73 -2.98 5.59
C GLU A 59 8.02 -2.18 5.83
N VAL A 60 8.03 -0.89 5.48
CA VAL A 60 9.17 0.01 5.76
C VAL A 60 9.39 0.14 7.27
N LEU A 61 8.31 0.22 8.05
CA LEU A 61 8.35 0.27 9.51
C LEU A 61 8.86 -1.02 10.15
N ARG A 62 8.68 -2.17 9.50
CA ARG A 62 9.21 -3.47 9.98
C ARG A 62 10.68 -3.66 9.65
N ALA A 63 11.18 -3.05 8.59
CA ALA A 63 12.57 -3.22 8.16
C ALA A 63 13.56 -2.54 9.12
N LYS A 64 14.47 -3.29 9.76
CA LYS A 64 15.53 -2.76 10.66
C LYS A 64 16.83 -2.60 9.86
N PRO A 65 17.63 -1.52 10.05
CA PRO A 65 17.60 -0.54 11.16
C PRO A 65 16.68 0.69 10.95
N VAL A 66 16.55 1.52 11.99
CA VAL A 66 15.80 2.79 11.93
C VAL A 66 16.57 3.78 11.04
N SER A 67 15.92 4.22 9.97
CA SER A 67 16.45 5.18 9.00
C SER A 67 15.42 6.31 8.82
N VAL A 68 15.84 7.42 8.21
CA VAL A 68 14.96 8.58 7.91
C VAL A 68 13.70 8.13 7.15
N TRP A 69 13.84 7.12 6.26
CA TRP A 69 12.72 6.52 5.54
C TRP A 69 11.69 5.84 6.45
N ARG A 70 12.13 5.26 7.58
CA ARG A 70 11.22 4.67 8.58
C ARG A 70 10.39 5.75 9.25
N MET A 71 11.03 6.84 9.67
CA MET A 71 10.33 7.95 10.33
C MET A 71 9.37 8.64 9.36
N GLU A 72 9.78 8.81 8.10
CA GLU A 72 8.90 9.33 7.06
C GLU A 72 7.72 8.38 6.81
N ALA A 73 7.95 7.06 6.73
CA ALA A 73 6.88 6.07 6.57
C ALA A 73 5.87 6.13 7.71
N GLU A 74 6.35 6.31 8.95
CA GLU A 74 5.51 6.45 10.14
C GLU A 74 4.63 7.69 10.04
N MET A 75 5.24 8.83 9.73
CA MET A 75 4.53 10.10 9.58
C MET A 75 3.47 10.03 8.48
N ARG A 76 3.80 9.44 7.32
CA ARG A 76 2.86 9.29 6.20
C ARG A 76 1.72 8.35 6.53
N ARG A 77 2.01 7.22 7.17
CA ARG A 77 1.01 6.28 7.68
C ARG A 77 0.04 6.98 8.63
N GLU A 78 0.55 7.78 9.55
CA GLU A 78 -0.27 8.50 10.53
C GLU A 78 -1.11 9.60 9.87
N GLN A 79 -0.56 10.33 8.89
CA GLN A 79 -1.32 11.27 8.06
C GLN A 79 -2.45 10.59 7.30
N LEU A 80 -2.17 9.42 6.71
CA LEU A 80 -3.15 8.64 5.97
C LEU A 80 -4.29 8.15 6.88
N LEU A 81 -3.96 7.65 8.07
CA LEU A 81 -4.95 7.26 9.09
C LEU A 81 -5.75 8.46 9.60
N ARG A 82 -5.11 9.62 9.76
CA ARG A 82 -5.79 10.85 10.19
C ARG A 82 -6.78 11.34 9.14
N LYS A 83 -6.45 11.21 7.86
CA LYS A 83 -7.32 11.56 6.74
C LYS A 83 -8.47 10.56 6.59
N ASP A 84 -8.15 9.27 6.74
CA ASP A 84 -9.06 8.15 6.55
C ASP A 84 -8.93 7.15 7.71
N PRO A 85 -9.54 7.44 8.88
CA PRO A 85 -9.41 6.60 10.07
C PRO A 85 -10.04 5.21 9.91
N LYS A 86 -10.87 5.04 8.87
CA LYS A 86 -11.48 3.77 8.49
C LYS A 86 -10.46 2.75 7.99
N LEU A 87 -9.32 3.21 7.48
CA LEU A 87 -8.23 2.36 6.97
C LEU A 87 -7.37 1.76 8.11
N ALA A 88 -7.61 2.17 9.37
CA ALA A 88 -6.90 1.61 10.50
C ALA A 88 -7.03 0.08 10.54
N PRO A 89 -5.95 -0.67 10.86
CA PRO A 89 -5.92 -2.13 10.90
C PRO A 89 -6.79 -2.77 12.01
N GLY A 90 -7.85 -2.08 12.47
CA GLY A 90 -8.88 -2.57 13.37
C GLY A 90 -10.32 -2.44 12.85
N THR A 91 -10.57 -1.89 11.65
CA THR A 91 -11.96 -1.67 11.17
C THR A 91 -12.46 -2.76 10.21
N THR A 92 -11.59 -3.61 9.66
CA THR A 92 -11.99 -4.72 8.76
C THR A 92 -12.30 -6.00 9.52
N ALA A 93 -13.18 -5.91 10.53
CA ALA A 93 -13.84 -7.06 11.15
C ALA A 93 -15.36 -6.85 11.30
N ALA A 94 -15.97 -5.97 10.50
CA ALA A 94 -17.40 -5.66 10.59
C ALA A 94 -18.14 -5.56 9.26
N ALA A 95 -17.62 -6.10 8.15
CA ALA A 95 -18.29 -6.04 6.84
C ALA A 95 -18.38 -7.36 6.07
N THR A 96 -18.19 -8.52 6.72
CA THR A 96 -18.51 -9.82 6.11
C THR A 96 -19.20 -10.75 7.10
N THR A 97 -20.31 -10.31 7.67
CA THR A 97 -21.36 -11.21 8.18
C THR A 97 -22.63 -10.95 7.40
N LEU A 98 -22.65 -11.34 6.12
CA LEU A 98 -23.92 -11.65 5.46
C LEU A 98 -23.70 -12.69 4.34
N VAL A 99 -24.07 -13.93 4.69
CA VAL A 99 -24.66 -14.96 3.82
C VAL A 99 -23.75 -15.62 2.76
N ALA A 100 -23.35 -16.86 3.06
CA ALA A 100 -23.96 -18.06 2.43
C ALA A 100 -23.35 -19.35 3.03
N PRO A 101 -24.17 -20.33 3.47
CA PRO A 101 -23.68 -21.66 3.77
C PRO A 101 -23.50 -22.44 2.46
N ALA A 102 -22.27 -22.64 2.02
CA ALA A 102 -21.95 -23.61 0.98
C ALA A 102 -21.95 -25.02 1.59
N THR A 103 -23.13 -25.60 1.83
CA THR A 103 -23.26 -27.06 2.00
C THR A 103 -23.38 -27.67 0.62
N ASN A 104 -22.24 -27.80 -0.06
CA ASN A 104 -22.13 -28.58 -1.27
C ASN A 104 -22.05 -30.06 -0.85
N ALA A 105 -23.12 -30.81 -1.12
CA ALA A 105 -23.20 -32.24 -0.89
C ALA A 105 -22.25 -33.00 -1.85
N PRO A 106 -21.59 -34.07 -1.40
CA PRO A 106 -21.15 -35.12 -2.30
C PRO A 106 -22.01 -36.38 -2.09
N ALA A 107 -22.61 -36.81 -3.20
CA ALA A 107 -23.28 -38.09 -3.37
C ALA A 107 -22.40 -39.28 -2.95
N LYS A 108 -23.00 -40.31 -2.35
CA LYS A 108 -22.52 -41.70 -2.43
C LYS A 108 -23.72 -42.60 -2.72
N LYS A 109 -23.56 -43.40 -3.79
CA LYS A 109 -24.40 -44.53 -4.20
C LYS A 109 -24.55 -45.57 -3.09
#